data_AF-A0A7S1GA41-F1
#
_entry.id   AF-A0A7S1GA41-F1
#
_cell.length_a   1.000
_cell.length_b   1.000
_cell.length_c   1.000
_cell.angle_alpha   90.00
_cell.angle_beta   90.00
_cell.angle_gamma   90.00
#
_symmetry.space_group_name_H-M   'P 1'
#
loop_
_entity.id
_entity.type
_entity.pdbx_description
1 polymer ?
#
loop_
_entity_poly.entity_id
_entity_poly.type
_entity_poly.pdbx_seq_one_letter_code
_entity_poly.pdbx_strand_id
1 'polypeptide(L)'
;SRWRRAGRAASGARRARRLGQSVALGSRAAMAGAAASPAEVVGTSFSFYSADEIKALSVKRVTQALAFDTLNNEVLGGVYDPALGPTDLASQCATCHLSYADCPGHMGHVELCVPVYHPLLVNVLFRLLRAKCFQCHRLRLVAAASRVYYVKLLLA
;
A
#
# COMPACT_ATOMS: atom_id res chain seq x y z
N SER A 1 -29.64 0.24 35.35
CA SER A 1 -29.92 -0.86 34.39
C SER A 1 -31.13 -0.51 33.54
N ARG A 2 -30.95 0.19 32.42
CA ARG A 2 -32.09 0.58 31.56
C ARG A 2 -31.63 0.87 30.13
N TRP A 3 -31.70 -0.17 29.30
CA TRP A 3 -31.78 -0.08 27.85
C TRP A 3 -33.20 0.35 27.44
N ARG A 4 -33.33 1.04 26.29
CA ARG A 4 -34.56 1.54 25.57
C ARG A 4 -35.00 2.96 25.98
N ARG A 5 -35.40 3.90 25.10
CA ARG A 5 -35.59 4.11 23.63
C ARG A 5 -35.68 5.65 23.51
N ALA A 6 -35.15 6.37 22.51
CA ALA A 6 -35.74 6.73 21.20
C ALA A 6 -34.90 7.95 20.69
N GLY A 7 -34.61 8.24 19.42
CA GLY A 7 -35.24 7.89 18.14
C GLY A 7 -35.70 9.17 17.44
N ARG A 8 -34.98 9.62 16.39
CA ARG A 8 -35.35 10.45 15.19
C ARG A 8 -34.05 11.05 14.59
N ALA A 9 -33.52 10.65 13.43
CA ALA A 9 -33.98 10.62 12.03
C ALA A 9 -33.98 11.99 11.32
N ALA A 10 -32.98 12.19 10.43
CA ALA A 10 -32.98 13.01 9.20
C ALA A 10 -31.62 12.82 8.49
N SER A 11 -31.50 11.92 7.50
CA SER A 11 -31.69 12.12 6.05
C SER A 11 -30.49 12.79 5.34
N GLY A 12 -29.79 12.00 4.52
CA GLY A 12 -28.71 12.48 3.66
C GLY A 12 -28.17 11.37 2.76
N ALA A 13 -29.04 10.79 1.94
CA ALA A 13 -28.64 9.89 0.87
C ALA A 13 -27.73 10.62 -0.12
N ARG A 14 -26.58 10.02 -0.50
CA ARG A 14 -25.99 10.16 -1.84
C ARG A 14 -24.88 9.10 -2.09
N ARG A 15 -25.27 8.12 -2.91
CA ARG A 15 -24.47 7.28 -3.83
C ARG A 15 -23.34 6.42 -3.27
N ALA A 16 -23.71 5.21 -2.87
CA ALA A 16 -22.89 4.03 -3.09
C ALA A 16 -22.71 3.82 -4.62
N ARG A 17 -21.49 4.01 -5.13
CA ARG A 17 -21.11 3.46 -6.43
C ARG A 17 -20.75 1.99 -6.24
N ARG A 18 -21.59 1.12 -6.79
CA ARG A 18 -21.24 -0.24 -7.17
C ARG A 18 -20.02 -0.18 -8.09
N LEU A 19 -18.93 -0.83 -7.71
CA LEU A 19 -17.99 -1.45 -8.63
C LEU A 19 -17.57 -2.77 -8.01
N GLY A 20 -18.50 -3.73 -8.04
CA GLY A 20 -18.09 -5.12 -8.18
C GLY A 20 -17.64 -5.27 -9.64
N GLN A 21 -16.34 -5.31 -9.87
CA GLN A 21 -15.80 -5.82 -11.12
C GLN A 21 -15.44 -7.28 -10.87
N SER A 22 -16.30 -8.12 -11.42
CA SER A 22 -16.02 -9.51 -11.73
C SER A 22 -14.70 -9.62 -12.48
N VAL A 23 -13.73 -10.28 -11.87
CA VAL A 23 -12.56 -10.81 -12.58
C VAL A 23 -13.08 -11.94 -13.46
N ALA A 24 -13.33 -11.63 -14.74
CA ALA A 24 -13.56 -12.65 -15.75
C ALA A 24 -12.22 -13.33 -16.03
N LEU A 25 -12.14 -14.62 -15.68
CA LEU A 25 -11.07 -15.50 -16.14
C LEU A 25 -11.15 -15.64 -17.67
N GLY A 26 -10.00 -15.49 -18.32
CA GLY A 26 -9.67 -16.17 -19.57
C GLY A 26 -10.04 -15.46 -20.87
N SER A 27 -9.06 -14.75 -21.45
CA SER A 27 -8.78 -14.88 -22.88
C SER A 27 -7.30 -14.62 -23.16
N ARG A 28 -6.64 -15.57 -23.83
CA ARG A 28 -5.31 -15.41 -24.43
C ARG A 28 -5.47 -14.40 -25.58
N ALA A 29 -5.27 -13.12 -25.31
CA ALA A 29 -5.17 -12.11 -26.35
C ALA A 29 -3.69 -11.90 -26.70
N ALA A 30 -3.38 -12.14 -27.97
CA ALA A 30 -2.07 -12.05 -28.57
C ALA A 30 -1.39 -10.70 -28.32
N MET A 31 -0.10 -10.75 -27.99
CA MET A 31 0.79 -9.60 -28.00
C MET A 31 1.05 -9.20 -29.46
N ALA A 32 0.12 -8.44 -30.04
CA ALA A 32 0.36 -7.73 -31.28
C ALA A 32 1.04 -6.40 -30.94
N GLY A 33 2.26 -6.22 -31.45
CA GLY A 33 3.09 -5.05 -31.22
C GLY A 33 2.37 -3.74 -31.58
N ALA A 34 2.14 -2.92 -30.57
CA ALA A 34 1.86 -1.51 -30.75
C ALA A 34 3.20 -0.76 -30.66
N ALA A 35 3.61 -0.12 -31.74
CA ALA A 35 4.74 0.79 -31.74
C ALA A 35 4.45 1.94 -30.75
N ALA A 36 5.14 1.94 -29.62
CA ALA A 36 4.95 2.94 -28.58
C ALA A 36 5.61 4.27 -29.00
N SER A 37 4.82 5.34 -29.11
CA SER A 37 5.34 6.70 -29.15
C SER A 37 6.14 7.00 -27.88
N PRO A 38 7.17 7.86 -27.92
CA PRO A 38 7.94 8.20 -26.72
C PRO A 38 7.00 8.78 -25.67
N ALA A 39 6.85 8.06 -24.55
CA ALA A 39 6.09 8.52 -23.41
C ALA A 39 7.00 9.47 -22.60
N GLU A 40 6.60 10.74 -22.50
CA GLU A 40 7.30 11.73 -21.69
C GLU A 40 6.67 11.82 -20.28
N VAL A 41 7.52 11.97 -19.26
CA VAL A 41 7.06 12.14 -17.87
C VAL A 41 6.63 13.58 -17.65
N VAL A 42 5.31 13.80 -17.54
CA VAL A 42 4.71 15.15 -17.38
C VAL A 42 4.74 15.64 -15.93
N GLY A 43 4.75 14.72 -14.95
CA GLY A 43 4.76 15.07 -13.53
C GLY A 43 4.77 13.86 -12.61
N THR A 44 5.00 14.09 -11.32
CA THR A 44 5.03 13.06 -10.28
C THR A 44 4.10 13.42 -9.13
N SER A 45 3.52 12.40 -8.49
CA SER A 45 2.68 12.57 -7.31
C SER A 45 3.21 11.71 -6.18
N PHE A 46 3.01 12.17 -4.94
CA PHE A 46 3.46 11.47 -3.74
C PHE A 46 2.25 10.92 -3.00
N SER A 47 2.31 9.64 -2.66
CA SER A 47 1.30 8.96 -1.86
C SER A 47 1.95 7.82 -1.06
N PHE A 48 1.20 7.28 -0.09
CA PHE A 48 1.62 6.10 0.66
C PHE A 48 1.00 4.86 0.03
N TYR A 49 1.76 3.77 -0.01
CA TYR A 49 1.23 2.47 -0.42
C TYR A 49 0.26 1.92 0.63
N SER A 50 -0.88 1.43 0.16
CA SER A 50 -1.80 0.62 0.96
C SER A 50 -1.28 -0.82 1.10
N ALA A 51 -1.75 -1.54 2.12
CA ALA A 51 -1.35 -2.92 2.35
C ALA A 51 -1.68 -3.84 1.15
N ASP A 52 -2.80 -3.59 0.48
CA ASP A 52 -3.24 -4.35 -0.69
C ASP A 52 -2.38 -4.06 -1.92
N GLU A 53 -1.98 -2.80 -2.13
CA GLU A 53 -1.06 -2.43 -3.21
C GLU A 53 0.33 -3.05 -3.01
N ILE A 54 0.86 -3.06 -1.78
CA ILE A 54 2.13 -3.72 -1.47
C ILE A 54 2.05 -5.20 -1.81
N LYS A 55 0.94 -5.86 -1.44
CA LYS A 55 0.72 -7.29 -1.73
C LYS A 55 0.55 -7.55 -3.23
N ALA A 56 -0.07 -6.64 -3.98
CA ALA A 56 -0.24 -6.76 -5.42
C ALA A 56 1.08 -6.56 -6.19
N LEU A 57 1.94 -5.65 -5.71
CA LEU A 57 3.27 -5.41 -6.30
C LEU A 57 4.29 -6.47 -5.88
N SER A 58 4.10 -7.09 -4.72
CA SER A 58 5.05 -8.02 -4.17
C SER A 58 4.91 -9.42 -4.78
N VAL A 59 6.04 -9.95 -5.24
CA VAL A 59 6.14 -11.30 -5.79
C VAL A 59 6.22 -12.34 -4.69
N LYS A 60 6.85 -12.01 -3.56
CA LYS A 60 7.08 -12.95 -2.47
C LYS A 60 7.08 -12.31 -1.09
N ARG A 61 6.59 -13.08 -0.11
CA ARG A 61 6.67 -12.75 1.31
C ARG A 61 7.99 -13.28 1.89
N VAL A 62 8.79 -12.39 2.49
CA VAL A 62 10.00 -12.76 3.22
C VAL A 62 9.60 -13.23 4.62
N THR A 63 10.10 -14.41 5.00
CA THR A 63 9.70 -15.12 6.23
C THR A 63 10.87 -15.46 7.12
N GLN A 64 12.03 -15.69 6.51
CA GLN A 64 13.23 -16.14 7.18
C GLN A 64 14.19 -14.97 7.40
N ALA A 65 14.77 -14.91 8.59
CA ALA A 65 15.75 -13.87 8.94
C ALA A 65 17.14 -14.16 8.37
N LEU A 66 17.46 -15.44 8.15
CA LEU A 66 18.74 -15.86 7.57
C LEU A 66 18.74 -15.62 6.06
N ALA A 67 19.82 -15.02 5.59
CA ALA A 67 20.10 -14.75 4.18
C ALA A 67 20.70 -15.99 3.48
N PHE A 68 21.73 -16.57 4.08
CA PHE A 68 22.48 -17.71 3.55
C PHE A 68 22.51 -18.86 4.57
N ASP A 69 22.57 -20.08 4.07
CA ASP A 69 22.80 -21.28 4.87
C ASP A 69 24.32 -21.46 5.14
N THR A 70 24.66 -22.42 5.99
CA THR A 70 26.03 -22.87 6.31
C THR A 70 26.89 -23.21 5.10
N LEU A 71 26.26 -23.59 3.97
CA LEU A 71 26.92 -23.87 2.69
C LEU A 71 27.03 -22.65 1.78
N ASN A 72 26.72 -21.45 2.29
CA ASN A 72 26.70 -20.18 1.54
C ASN A 72 25.69 -20.15 0.37
N ASN A 73 24.65 -20.99 0.43
CA ASN A 73 23.54 -20.95 -0.51
C ASN A 73 22.44 -20.03 0.00
N GLU A 74 21.74 -19.37 -0.91
CA GLU A 74 20.58 -18.53 -0.62
C GLU A 74 19.46 -19.34 0.04
N VAL A 75 18.90 -18.82 1.13
CA VAL A 75 17.78 -19.47 1.82
C VAL A 75 16.45 -19.05 1.20
N LEU A 76 15.61 -20.04 0.86
CA LEU A 76 14.25 -19.78 0.38
C LEU A 76 13.42 -19.06 1.45
N GLY A 77 12.77 -17.97 1.06
CA GLY A 77 12.03 -17.10 1.94
C GLY A 77 12.90 -16.13 2.75
N GLY A 78 14.21 -16.08 2.49
CA GLY A 78 15.14 -15.08 3.00
C GLY A 78 15.13 -13.79 2.18
N VAL A 79 16.04 -12.87 2.52
CA VAL A 79 16.16 -11.57 1.82
C VAL A 79 16.77 -11.73 0.42
N TYR A 80 17.64 -12.73 0.23
CA TYR A 80 18.25 -13.08 -1.06
C TYR A 80 17.51 -14.24 -1.73
N ASP A 81 16.18 -14.26 -1.66
CA ASP A 81 15.42 -15.30 -2.35
C ASP A 81 15.55 -15.15 -3.88
N PRO A 82 15.81 -16.22 -4.65
CA PRO A 82 15.92 -16.18 -6.11
C PRO A 82 14.72 -15.54 -6.83
N ALA A 83 13.54 -15.50 -6.19
CA ALA A 83 12.35 -14.85 -6.72
C ALA A 83 12.43 -13.31 -6.71
N LEU A 84 13.24 -12.71 -5.83
CA LEU A 84 13.43 -11.27 -5.73
C LEU A 84 14.49 -10.76 -6.72
N GLY A 85 15.40 -11.64 -7.12
CA GLY A 85 16.43 -11.38 -8.12
C GLY A 85 17.57 -12.40 -7.99
N PRO A 86 18.43 -12.51 -9.01
CA PRO A 86 19.66 -13.29 -8.94
C PRO A 86 20.70 -12.56 -8.08
N THR A 87 21.39 -13.27 -7.18
CA THR A 87 22.52 -12.68 -6.41
C THR A 87 23.84 -12.77 -7.17
N ASP A 88 24.02 -13.85 -7.92
CA ASP A 88 25.26 -14.14 -8.67
C ASP A 88 25.05 -14.12 -10.18
N LEU A 89 26.11 -13.85 -10.94
CA LEU A 89 26.07 -13.86 -12.42
C LEU A 89 25.68 -15.23 -13.00
N ALA A 90 25.96 -16.32 -12.27
CA ALA A 90 25.60 -17.67 -12.67
C ALA A 90 24.14 -18.04 -12.32
N SER A 91 23.52 -17.27 -11.42
CA SER A 91 22.14 -17.50 -10.98
C SER A 91 21.13 -16.82 -11.89
N GLN A 92 19.92 -17.38 -11.98
CA GLN A 92 18.82 -16.83 -12.77
C GLN A 92 17.65 -16.50 -11.87
N CYS A 93 16.92 -15.43 -12.18
CA CYS A 93 15.75 -15.07 -11.40
C CYS A 93 14.65 -16.14 -11.54
N ALA A 94 14.05 -16.54 -10.41
CA ALA A 94 12.93 -17.49 -10.43
C ALA A 94 11.62 -16.88 -10.96
N THR A 95 11.53 -15.54 -11.06
CA THR A 95 10.31 -14.82 -11.45
C THR A 95 10.32 -14.41 -12.92
N CYS A 96 11.39 -13.75 -13.38
CA CYS A 96 11.50 -13.31 -14.77
C CYS A 96 12.39 -14.22 -15.64
N HIS A 97 13.11 -15.18 -15.05
CA HIS A 97 14.04 -16.08 -15.74
C HIS A 97 15.15 -15.37 -16.53
N LEU A 98 15.43 -14.11 -16.19
CA LEU A 98 16.51 -13.33 -16.75
C LEU A 98 17.80 -13.51 -15.94
N SER A 99 18.91 -13.21 -16.59
CA SER A 99 20.25 -13.19 -16.00
C SER A 99 20.42 -12.02 -15.01
N TYR A 100 21.54 -11.99 -14.28
CA TYR A 100 21.89 -10.89 -13.39
C TYR A 100 21.92 -9.52 -14.07
N ALA A 101 22.39 -9.44 -15.32
CA ALA A 101 22.52 -8.16 -16.04
C ALA A 101 21.18 -7.60 -16.54
N ASP A 102 20.22 -8.48 -16.83
CA ASP A 102 18.96 -8.10 -17.51
C ASP A 102 17.77 -8.04 -16.55
N CYS A 103 17.92 -8.55 -15.32
CA CYS A 103 16.84 -8.56 -14.33
C CYS A 103 16.62 -7.16 -13.73
N PRO A 104 15.40 -6.60 -13.80
CA PRO A 104 15.09 -5.30 -13.19
C PRO A 104 14.97 -5.36 -11.66
N GLY A 105 14.94 -6.57 -11.09
CA GLY A 105 14.62 -6.81 -9.69
C GLY A 105 13.12 -6.84 -9.41
N HIS A 106 12.74 -7.58 -8.37
CA HIS A 106 11.34 -7.77 -7.98
C HIS A 106 11.11 -7.39 -6.53
N MET A 107 9.90 -6.86 -6.26
CA MET A 107 9.53 -6.38 -4.94
C MET A 107 9.12 -7.55 -4.03
N GLY A 108 9.68 -7.58 -2.83
CA GLY A 108 9.27 -8.45 -1.73
C GLY A 108 8.51 -7.66 -0.66
N HIS A 109 7.78 -8.35 0.21
CA HIS A 109 7.21 -7.74 1.41
C HIS A 109 7.45 -8.60 2.65
N VAL A 110 7.54 -7.93 3.80
CA VAL A 110 7.57 -8.58 5.11
C VAL A 110 6.24 -8.31 5.78
N GLU A 111 5.50 -9.36 6.11
CA GLU A 111 4.24 -9.23 6.83
C GLU A 111 4.52 -9.19 8.34
N LEU A 112 4.29 -8.01 8.93
CA LEU A 112 4.41 -7.83 10.37
C LEU A 112 3.19 -8.43 11.08
N CYS A 113 3.42 -9.10 12.21
CA CYS A 113 2.34 -9.71 13.00
C CYS A 113 1.40 -8.66 13.62
N VAL A 114 1.86 -7.42 13.77
CA VAL A 114 1.14 -6.31 14.42
C VAL A 114 1.37 -5.03 13.61
N PRO A 115 0.35 -4.16 13.45
CA PRO A 115 0.53 -2.87 12.83
C PRO A 115 1.49 -1.99 13.66
N VAL A 116 2.56 -1.53 13.04
CA VAL A 116 3.55 -0.62 13.65
C VAL A 116 3.42 0.76 13.02
N TYR A 117 3.51 1.81 13.83
CA TYR A 117 3.47 3.19 13.32
C TYR A 117 4.74 3.53 12.54
N HIS A 118 4.57 4.23 11.42
CA HIS A 118 5.71 4.68 10.63
C HIS A 118 6.49 5.78 11.39
N PRO A 119 7.81 5.61 11.64
CA PRO A 119 8.59 6.54 12.46
C PRO A 119 8.57 7.98 11.94
N LEU A 120 8.54 8.19 10.62
CA LEU A 120 8.52 9.54 10.03
C LEU A 120 7.18 10.27 10.27
N LEU A 121 6.08 9.54 10.47
CA LEU A 121 4.74 10.09 10.67
C LEU A 121 4.34 10.18 12.15
N VAL A 122 5.13 9.62 13.07
CA VAL A 122 4.77 9.55 14.49
C VAL A 122 4.56 10.94 15.10
N ASN A 123 5.35 11.94 14.69
CA ASN A 123 5.23 13.33 15.16
C ASN A 123 3.94 14.00 14.67
N VAL A 124 3.51 13.71 13.44
CA VAL A 124 2.24 14.20 12.89
C VAL A 124 1.08 13.53 13.61
N LEU A 125 1.15 12.21 13.77
CA LEU A 125 0.16 11.42 14.49
C LEU A 125 -0.03 11.92 15.93
N PHE A 126 1.07 12.16 16.65
CA PHE A 126 1.00 12.65 18.03
C PHE A 126 0.32 14.02 18.14
N ARG A 127 0.61 14.94 17.20
CA ARG A 127 -0.09 16.24 17.12
C ARG A 127 -1.59 16.06 16.90
N LEU A 128 -1.99 15.16 16.00
CA LEU A 128 -3.40 14.87 15.72
C LEU A 128 -4.11 14.23 16.92
N LEU A 129 -3.46 13.27 17.59
CA LEU A 129 -4.00 12.60 18.78
C LEU A 129 -4.21 13.56 19.95
N ARG A 130 -3.26 14.48 20.20
CA ARG A 130 -3.41 15.53 21.22
C ARG A 130 -4.54 16.51 20.90
N ALA A 131 -4.75 16.78 19.62
CA ALA A 131 -5.83 17.65 19.16
C ALA A 131 -7.20 16.95 19.12
N LYS A 132 -7.27 15.62 19.22
CA LYS A 132 -8.54 14.87 19.18
C LYS A 132 -9.11 14.67 20.59
N CYS A 133 -10.43 14.77 20.72
CA CYS A 133 -11.14 14.32 21.92
C CYS A 133 -11.52 12.84 21.78
N PHE A 134 -11.12 12.00 22.75
CA PHE A 134 -11.39 10.56 22.71
C PHE A 134 -12.83 10.18 23.03
N GLN A 135 -13.61 11.08 23.64
CA GLN A 135 -15.02 10.83 23.96
C GLN A 135 -15.97 11.15 22.79
N CYS A 136 -15.78 12.28 22.11
CA CYS A 136 -16.67 12.72 21.03
C CYS A 136 -16.06 12.53 19.63
N HIS A 137 -14.83 12.03 19.54
CA HIS A 137 -14.07 11.80 18.31
C HIS A 137 -13.91 13.01 17.37
N ARG A 138 -14.14 14.23 17.89
CA ARG A 138 -13.91 15.49 17.19
C ARG A 138 -12.58 16.13 17.58
N LEU A 139 -12.06 16.98 16.72
CA LEU A 139 -10.93 17.83 17.07
C LEU A 139 -11.36 18.85 18.14
N ARG A 140 -10.45 19.16 19.07
CA ARG A 140 -10.59 20.13 20.18
C ARG A 140 -10.45 21.56 19.64
N LEU A 141 -11.30 21.90 18.68
CA LEU A 141 -11.41 23.19 18.03
C LEU A 141 -12.85 23.67 18.18
N VAL A 142 -13.04 24.99 18.25
CA VAL A 142 -14.38 25.59 18.19
C VAL A 142 -15.00 25.25 16.84
N ALA A 143 -16.25 24.78 16.82
CA ALA A 143 -16.90 24.29 15.59
C ALA A 143 -16.97 25.35 14.47
N ALA A 144 -17.09 26.63 14.82
CA ALA A 144 -17.00 27.73 13.87
C ALA A 144 -15.59 27.83 13.25
N ALA A 145 -14.54 27.76 14.08
CA ALA A 145 -13.16 27.82 13.62
C ALA A 145 -12.79 26.65 12.70
N SER A 146 -13.24 25.43 13.01
CA SER A 146 -12.96 24.27 12.15
C SER A 146 -13.51 24.42 10.72
N ARG A 147 -14.69 25.04 10.58
CA ARG A 147 -15.28 25.31 9.26
C ARG A 147 -14.49 26.35 8.48
N VAL A 148 -14.04 27.41 9.15
CA VAL A 148 -13.20 28.45 8.54
C VAL A 148 -11.88 27.84 8.01
N TYR A 149 -11.20 27.01 8.80
CA TYR A 149 -9.98 26.34 8.35
C TYR A 149 -10.24 25.38 7.18
N TYR A 150 -11.34 24.64 7.20
CA TYR A 150 -11.71 23.74 6.11
C TYR A 150 -11.89 24.47 4.78
N VAL A 151 -12.63 25.58 4.77
CA VAL A 151 -12.84 26.40 3.56
C VAL A 151 -11.52 27.01 3.08
N LYS A 152 -10.66 27.48 4.01
CA LYS A 152 -9.33 28.00 3.67
C LYS A 152 -8.45 26.95 2.99
N LEU A 153 -8.51 25.69 3.42
CA LEU A 153 -7.72 24.60 2.83
C LEU A 153 -8.24 24.14 1.46
N LEU A 154 -9.52 24.35 1.15
CA LEU A 154 -10.10 24.01 -0.15
C LEU A 154 -9.89 25.09 -1.21
N LEU A 155 -9.73 26.34 -0.78
CA LEU A 155 -9.53 27.50 -1.66
C LEU A 155 -8.06 27.89 -1.82
N ALA A 156 -7.15 27.20 -1.12
CA ALA A 156 -5.72 27.28 -1.30
C ALA A 156 -5.27 26.22 -2.31
#